data_AF-A0A971NFI3-F1
#
_entry.id   AF-A0A971NFI3-F1
#
_cell.length_a   1.000
_cell.length_b   1.000
_cell.length_c   1.000
_cell.angle_alpha   90.00
_cell.angle_beta   90.00
_cell.angle_gamma   90.00
#
_symmetry.space_group_name_H-M   'P 1'
#
loop_
_entity.id
_entity.type
_entity.pdbx_description
1 polymer ?
#
loop_
_entity_poly.entity_id
_entity_poly.type
_entity_poly.pdbx_seq_one_letter_code
_entity_poly.pdbx_strand_id
1 'polypeptide(L)' 'VDEGILFAGQNVGGINDVPSVKELVERTVAEAEAVLDKLNQAKA' A
#
# COMPACT_ATOMS: atom_id res chain seq x y z
N VAL A 1 -8.88 21.44 -6.38
CA VAL A 1 -7.46 21.17 -6.72
C VAL A 1 -6.89 22.26 -7.63
N ASP A 2 -7.67 23.32 -7.88
CA ASP A 2 -7.53 24.15 -9.06
C ASP A 2 -6.83 25.48 -8.77
N GLU A 3 -6.65 25.81 -7.49
CA GLU A 3 -6.00 27.05 -7.05
C GLU A 3 -4.62 26.82 -6.42
N GLY A 4 -4.10 25.58 -6.43
CA GLY A 4 -2.83 25.25 -5.77
C GLY A 4 -2.13 24.02 -6.34
N ILE A 5 -0.87 23.83 -5.92
CA ILE A 5 -0.06 22.68 -6.31
C ILE A 5 -0.43 21.49 -5.42
N LEU A 6 -0.96 20.43 -6.01
CA LEU A 6 -1.16 19.15 -5.34
C LEU A 6 0.05 18.24 -5.57
N PHE A 7 0.82 17.99 -4.51
CA PHE A 7 1.89 17.01 -4.56
C PHE A 7 1.33 15.60 -4.40
N ALA A 8 1.53 14.75 -5.41
CA ALA A 8 1.16 13.35 -5.38
C ALA A 8 2.22 12.50 -6.08
N GLY A 9 2.53 11.33 -5.52
CA GLY A 9 3.39 10.35 -6.18
C GLY A 9 2.65 9.58 -7.27
N GLN A 10 3.40 8.92 -8.16
CA GLN A 10 2.80 8.07 -9.21
C GLN A 10 1.96 6.91 -8.64
N ASN A 11 2.23 6.51 -7.40
CA ASN A 11 1.45 5.50 -6.67
C ASN A 11 -0.02 5.90 -6.46
N VAL A 12 -0.36 7.18 -6.55
CA VAL A 12 -1.74 7.66 -6.36
C VAL A 12 -2.73 7.00 -7.32
N GLY A 13 -2.30 6.63 -8.53
CA GLY A 13 -3.15 5.92 -9.49
C GLY A 13 -3.56 4.51 -9.06
N GLY A 14 -2.89 3.93 -8.07
CA GLY A 14 -3.23 2.63 -7.48
C GLY A 14 -4.06 2.71 -6.20
N ILE A 15 -4.29 3.91 -5.64
CA ILE A 15 -5.05 4.10 -4.41
C ILE A 15 -6.53 4.29 -4.78
N ASN A 16 -7.36 3.31 -4.42
CA ASN A 16 -8.77 3.26 -4.81
C ASN A 16 -9.74 3.41 -3.63
N ASP A 17 -9.22 3.66 -2.44
CA ASP A 17 -9.99 3.80 -1.20
C ASP A 17 -9.34 4.77 -0.21
N VAL A 18 -10.09 5.12 0.84
CA VAL A 18 -9.63 5.98 1.94
C VAL A 18 -9.87 5.26 3.26
N PRO A 19 -8.93 4.41 3.70
CA PRO A 19 -9.07 3.64 4.94
C PRO A 19 -8.81 4.50 6.18
N SER A 20 -9.09 3.94 7.36
CA SER A 20 -8.52 4.47 8.60
C SER A 20 -7.00 4.28 8.64
N VAL A 21 -6.29 5.11 9.41
CA VAL A 21 -4.82 4.95 9.58
C VAL A 21 -4.47 3.55 10.10
N LYS A 22 -5.27 3.02 11.04
CA LYS A 22 -5.06 1.69 11.61
C LYS A 22 -5.18 0.61 10.52
N GLU A 23 -6.26 0.64 9.76
CA GLU A 23 -6.52 -0.31 8.68
C GLU A 23 -5.45 -0.26 7.59
N LEU A 24 -5.02 0.95 7.19
CA LEU A 24 -3.95 1.14 6.21
C LEU A 24 -2.66 0.44 6.64
N VAL A 25 -2.26 0.61 7.90
CA VAL A 25 -1.04 -0.01 8.42
C VAL A 25 -1.20 -1.53 8.51
N GLU A 26 -2.31 -1.99 9.08
CA GLU A 26 -2.58 -3.43 9.27
C GLU A 26 -2.60 -4.18 7.92
N ARG A 27 -3.29 -3.65 6.91
CA ARG A 27 -3.34 -4.29 5.58
C ARG A 27 -1.97 -4.30 4.88
N THR A 28 -1.22 -3.19 4.98
CA THR A 28 0.08 -3.06 4.32
C THR A 28 1.09 -4.07 4.88
N VAL A 29 1.12 -4.24 6.21
CA VAL A 29 2.02 -5.20 6.86
C VAL A 29 1.60 -6.63 6.53
N ALA A 30 0.31 -6.96 6.63
CA ALA A 30 -0.20 -8.29 6.31
C ALA A 30 0.10 -8.72 4.87
N GLU A 31 -0.03 -7.81 3.90
CA GLU A 31 0.33 -8.07 2.50
C GLU A 31 1.84 -8.32 2.34
N ALA A 32 2.68 -7.52 3.00
CA ALA A 32 4.13 -7.69 2.96
C ALA A 32 4.56 -9.04 3.55
N GLU A 33 4.01 -9.43 4.70
CA GLU A 33 4.25 -10.73 5.33
C GLU A 33 3.83 -11.89 4.42
N ALA A 34 2.64 -11.82 3.83
CA ALA A 34 2.16 -12.84 2.89
C ALA A 34 3.06 -12.99 1.65
N VAL A 35 3.65 -11.90 1.15
CA VAL A 35 4.63 -11.95 0.05
C VAL A 35 5.94 -12.57 0.51
N LEU A 36 6.45 -12.20 1.69
CA LEU A 36 7.69 -12.77 2.25
C LEU A 36 7.56 -14.28 2.46
N ASP A 37 6.42 -14.75 2.98
CA ASP A 37 6.15 -16.18 3.16
C ASP A 37 6.18 -16.94 1.84
N LYS A 38 5.54 -16.41 0.80
CA LYS A 38 5.59 -17.00 -0.56
C LYS A 38 7.01 -17.08 -1.10
N LEU A 39 7.80 -16.02 -0.92
CA LEU A 39 9.20 -15.99 -1.35
C LEU A 39 10.06 -16.99 -0.58
N ASN A 40 9.80 -17.18 0.71
CA ASN A 40 10.52 -18.16 1.52
C ASN A 40 10.15 -19.60 1.14
N GLN A 41 8.88 -19.87 0.86
CA GLN A 41 8.42 -21.17 0.36
C GLN A 41 9.01 -21.51 -1.01
N ALA A 42 9.09 -20.53 -1.92
CA ALA A 42 9.66 -20.74 -3.26
C ALA A 42 11.19 -20.95 -3.27
N LYS A 43 11.88 -20.63 -2.17
CA LYS A 43 13.33 -20.85 -1.99
C LYS A 43 13.67 -22.22 -1.39
N ALA A 44 12.71 -22.91 -0.80
CA ALA A 44 12.87 -24.23 -0.19
C ALA A 44 12.69 -25.34 -1.23
#